data_AF-A0A0C3CP36-F1
#
_entry.id   AF-A0A0C3CP36-F1
#
_cell.length_a   1.000
_cell.length_b   1.000
_cell.length_c   1.000
_cell.angle_alpha   90.00
_cell.angle_beta   90.00
_cell.angle_gamma   90.00
#
_symmetry.space_group_name_H-M   'P 1'
#
loop_
_entity.id
_entity.type
_entity.pdbx_description
1 polymer ?
#
loop_
_entity_poly.entity_id
_entity_poly.type
_entity_poly.pdbx_seq_one_letter_code
_entity_poly.pdbx_strand_id
1 'polypeptide(L)'
;MTWAWGWIASMDLTLNRHASLYCQCHWQMATLHTDADILIRYQELHVSDLSVTTAISDPNARGHCDDRLAWLWTMDVPCDTDRNDWMSKCMFHWFQSKALLNQWEEEVELLQCEADWTRNYFQHRVNFWKDQQDEAVWLKNTGMACYAAWQCQIYHRLYLM
;
A
#
# COMPACT_ATOMS: atom_id res chain seq x y z
N MET A 1 10.72 -13.43 -5.55
CA MET A 1 10.52 -11.99 -5.81
C MET A 1 9.97 -11.82 -7.22
N THR A 2 8.64 -11.82 -7.44
CA THR A 2 8.05 -11.73 -8.80
C THR A 2 6.62 -11.18 -8.86
N TRP A 3 5.83 -11.25 -7.78
CA TRP A 3 4.41 -10.85 -7.82
C TRP A 3 4.20 -9.34 -8.04
N ALA A 4 5.02 -8.51 -7.39
CA ALA A 4 4.94 -7.05 -7.52
C ALA A 4 5.19 -6.57 -8.97
N TRP A 5 6.18 -7.14 -9.67
CA TRP A 5 6.50 -6.76 -11.05
C TRP A 5 5.43 -7.18 -12.06
N GLY A 6 4.79 -8.34 -11.85
CA GLY A 6 3.67 -8.77 -12.69
C GLY A 6 2.44 -7.87 -12.55
N TRP A 7 2.15 -7.43 -11.33
CA TRP A 7 1.08 -6.48 -11.06
C TRP A 7 1.37 -5.11 -11.68
N ILE A 8 2.57 -4.56 -11.47
CA ILE A 8 3.01 -3.29 -12.08
C ILE A 8 2.88 -3.36 -13.61
N ALA A 9 3.38 -4.43 -14.24
CA ALA A 9 3.27 -4.60 -15.69
C ALA A 9 1.82 -4.67 -16.20
N SER A 10 0.91 -5.28 -15.42
CA SER A 10 -0.52 -5.36 -15.77
C SER A 10 -1.22 -3.99 -15.66
N MET A 11 -0.83 -3.18 -14.67
CA MET A 11 -1.31 -1.82 -14.50
C MET A 11 -0.78 -0.93 -15.62
N ASP A 12 0.51 -1.01 -15.94
CA ASP A 12 1.13 -0.28 -17.04
C ASP A 12 0.45 -0.61 -18.37
N LEU A 13 0.10 -1.88 -18.62
CA LEU A 13 -0.64 -2.28 -19.82
C LEU A 13 -2.02 -1.61 -19.89
N THR A 14 -2.74 -1.56 -18.77
CA THR A 14 -4.06 -0.96 -18.68
C THR A 14 -3.98 0.55 -18.89
N LEU A 15 -3.01 1.21 -18.24
CA LEU A 15 -2.74 2.65 -18.40
C LEU A 15 -2.37 2.98 -19.85
N ASN A 16 -1.47 2.22 -20.47
CA ASN A 16 -1.07 2.41 -21.86
C ASN A 16 -2.24 2.24 -22.83
N ARG A 17 -3.16 1.30 -22.56
CA ARG A 17 -4.38 1.13 -23.36
C ARG A 17 -5.27 2.37 -23.26
N HIS A 18 -5.50 2.90 -22.06
CA HIS A 18 -6.30 4.11 -21.88
C HIS A 18 -5.65 5.35 -22.50
N ALA A 19 -4.33 5.51 -22.34
CA ALA A 19 -3.56 6.57 -22.98
C ALA A 19 -3.67 6.51 -24.51
N SER A 20 -3.53 5.31 -25.09
CA SER A 20 -3.63 5.12 -26.54
C SER A 20 -5.02 5.47 -27.08
N LEU A 21 -6.08 5.05 -26.37
CA LEU A 21 -7.46 5.40 -26.73
C LEU A 21 -7.70 6.91 -26.66
N TYR A 22 -7.18 7.56 -25.61
CA TYR A 22 -7.28 9.01 -25.48
C TYR A 22 -6.59 9.74 -26.63
N CYS A 23 -5.33 9.37 -26.95
CA CYS A 23 -4.60 9.97 -28.06
C CYS A 23 -5.31 9.76 -29.41
N GLN A 24 -5.91 8.59 -29.63
CA GLN A 24 -6.68 8.31 -30.83
C GLN A 24 -7.93 9.21 -30.93
N CYS A 25 -8.67 9.37 -29.84
CA CYS A 25 -9.83 10.26 -29.78
C CYS A 25 -9.42 11.72 -30.01
N HIS A 26 -8.33 12.17 -29.39
CA HIS A 26 -7.80 13.53 -29.56
C HIS A 26 -7.40 13.79 -31.02
N TRP A 27 -6.72 12.84 -31.66
CA TRP A 27 -6.36 12.94 -33.08
C TRP A 27 -7.60 13.02 -34.00
N GLN A 28 -8.65 12.27 -33.69
CA GLN A 28 -9.93 12.36 -34.40
C GLN A 28 -10.60 13.72 -34.20
N MET A 29 -10.59 14.25 -32.98
CA MET A 29 -11.13 15.60 -32.69
C MET A 29 -10.37 16.70 -33.44
N ALA A 30 -9.04 16.59 -33.54
CA ALA A 30 -8.23 17.51 -34.34
C ALA A 30 -8.54 17.41 -35.84
N THR A 31 -8.76 16.20 -36.34
CA THR A 31 -9.10 15.94 -37.75
C THR A 31 -10.48 16.46 -38.12
N LEU A 32 -11.44 16.38 -37.20
CA LEU A 32 -12.83 16.80 -37.40
C LEU A 32 -13.05 18.32 -37.28
N HIS A 33 -11.98 19.12 -37.11
CA HIS A 33 -12.05 20.58 -36.98
C HIS A 33 -13.02 21.02 -35.86
N THR A 34 -12.96 20.31 -34.74
CA THR A 34 -13.75 20.61 -33.55
C THR A 34 -13.36 21.98 -32.98
N ASP A 35 -14.29 22.63 -32.28
CA ASP A 35 -14.11 23.95 -31.69
C ASP A 35 -12.80 24.06 -30.89
N ALA A 36 -12.05 25.15 -31.10
CA ALA A 36 -10.73 25.35 -30.51
C ALA A 36 -10.78 25.35 -28.97
N ASP A 37 -11.92 25.76 -28.40
CA ASP A 37 -12.17 25.78 -26.97
C ASP A 37 -12.15 24.36 -26.35
N ILE A 38 -12.56 23.35 -27.11
CA ILE A 38 -12.55 21.94 -26.66
C ILE A 38 -11.13 21.37 -26.72
N LEU A 39 -10.34 21.75 -27.73
CA LEU A 39 -8.94 21.33 -27.90
C LEU A 39 -8.01 21.98 -26.87
N ILE A 40 -8.30 23.20 -26.42
CA ILE A 40 -7.55 23.85 -25.31
C ILE A 40 -7.73 23.08 -24.00
N ARG A 41 -8.90 22.47 -23.81
CA ARG A 41 -9.26 21.75 -22.58
C ARG A 41 -8.69 20.34 -22.52
N TYR A 42 -8.69 19.64 -23.65
CA TYR A 42 -8.16 18.28 -23.78
C TYR A 42 -6.81 18.34 -24.49
N GLN A 43 -5.73 18.53 -23.73
CA GLN A 43 -4.39 18.63 -24.31
C GLN A 43 -3.87 17.28 -24.81
N GLU A 44 -2.83 17.32 -25.66
CA GLU A 44 -2.12 16.12 -26.09
C GLU A 44 -1.42 15.47 -24.89
N LEU A 45 -1.63 14.16 -24.73
CA LEU A 45 -1.06 13.40 -23.62
C LEU A 45 0.36 12.95 -23.97
N HIS A 46 1.36 13.45 -23.25
CA HIS A 46 2.74 13.00 -23.41
C HIS A 46 3.10 11.89 -22.40
N VAL A 47 4.08 11.06 -22.73
CA VAL A 47 4.58 10.00 -21.82
C VAL A 47 5.12 10.57 -20.51
N SER A 48 5.61 11.82 -20.52
CA SER A 48 6.02 12.53 -19.30
C SER A 48 4.85 12.79 -18.34
N ASP A 49 3.64 13.00 -18.86
CA ASP A 49 2.44 13.31 -18.06
C ASP A 49 1.90 12.06 -17.37
N LEU A 50 2.25 10.88 -17.91
CA LEU A 50 1.96 9.57 -17.33
C LEU A 50 3.02 9.15 -16.28
N SER A 51 4.15 9.85 -16.22
CA SER A 51 5.17 9.56 -15.21
C SER A 51 4.69 10.06 -13.85
N VAL A 52 4.70 9.17 -12.86
CA VAL A 52 4.39 9.53 -11.47
C VAL A 52 5.50 10.45 -10.97
N THR A 53 5.27 11.76 -11.06
CA THR A 53 6.22 12.74 -10.56
C THR A 53 6.36 12.53 -9.05
N THR A 54 7.56 12.20 -8.58
CA THR A 54 7.92 11.95 -7.17
C THR A 54 7.63 13.16 -6.24
N ALA A 55 7.17 14.28 -6.81
CA ALA A 55 6.58 15.41 -6.08
C ALA A 55 5.34 15.02 -5.26
N ILE A 56 4.62 13.97 -5.67
CA ILE A 56 3.43 13.46 -4.98
C ILE A 56 3.79 12.80 -3.63
N SER A 57 5.07 12.42 -3.45
CA SER A 57 5.55 11.74 -2.24
C SER A 57 5.66 12.65 -1.00
N ASP A 58 5.69 13.98 -1.16
CA ASP A 58 5.64 14.94 -0.03
C ASP A 58 4.61 16.06 -0.29
N PRO A 59 3.33 15.82 0.05
CA PRO A 59 2.24 16.78 -0.20
C PRO A 59 2.29 18.01 0.71
N ASN A 60 3.18 18.04 1.72
CA ASN A 60 3.30 19.16 2.66
C ASN A 60 4.47 20.09 2.34
N ALA A 61 5.20 19.85 1.25
CA ALA A 61 6.21 20.77 0.75
C ALA A 61 5.55 22.11 0.35
N ARG A 62 5.64 23.10 1.25
CA ARG A 62 5.10 24.45 1.05
C ARG A 62 5.60 25.04 -0.27
N GLY A 63 4.68 25.31 -1.20
CA GLY A 63 4.94 26.09 -2.41
C GLY A 63 5.03 25.31 -3.73
N HIS A 64 4.66 24.03 -3.78
CA HIS A 64 4.82 23.20 -5.00
C HIS A 64 3.57 22.42 -5.46
N CYS A 65 2.39 22.64 -4.85
CA CYS A 65 1.22 21.79 -5.13
C CYS A 65 0.67 21.90 -6.56
N ASP A 66 0.91 23.01 -7.28
CA ASP A 66 0.37 23.21 -8.64
C ASP A 66 1.39 22.91 -9.76
N ASP A 67 2.68 23.21 -9.56
CA ASP A 67 3.66 23.25 -10.67
C ASP A 67 4.08 21.87 -11.21
N ARG A 68 3.69 20.76 -10.56
CA ARG A 68 4.17 19.39 -10.90
C ARG A 68 3.06 18.39 -11.19
N LEU A 69 1.79 18.80 -11.17
CA LEU A 69 0.67 17.93 -11.54
C LEU A 69 0.49 17.91 -13.05
N ALA A 70 0.24 16.72 -13.60
CA ALA A 70 -0.13 16.60 -15.01
C ALA A 70 -1.39 17.42 -15.30
N TRP A 71 -1.47 18.02 -16.48
CA TRP A 71 -2.58 18.89 -16.89
C TRP A 71 -3.96 18.22 -16.76
N LEU A 72 -4.01 16.88 -16.83
CA LEU A 72 -5.21 16.08 -16.60
C LEU A 72 -5.84 16.32 -15.22
N TRP A 73 -5.03 16.62 -14.20
CA TRP A 73 -5.48 16.85 -12.83
C TRP A 73 -5.89 18.30 -12.55
N THR A 74 -5.42 19.24 -13.37
CA THR A 74 -5.81 20.66 -13.35
C THR A 74 -6.92 20.98 -14.35
N MET A 75 -7.40 19.99 -15.09
CA MET A 75 -8.53 20.14 -16.00
C MET A 75 -9.82 20.39 -15.21
N ASP A 76 -10.34 21.61 -15.29
CA ASP A 76 -11.68 21.93 -14.82
C ASP A 76 -12.69 21.17 -15.70
N VAL A 77 -13.60 20.39 -15.12
CA VAL A 77 -14.69 19.67 -15.82
C VAL A 77 -15.97 20.47 -15.57
N PRO A 78 -16.81 20.77 -16.58
CA PRO A 78 -17.87 21.76 -16.44
C PRO A 78 -19.05 21.09 -15.73
N CYS A 79 -18.91 20.99 -14.41
CA CYS A 79 -19.96 20.53 -13.52
C CYS A 79 -20.01 21.56 -12.38
N ASP A 80 -20.67 22.69 -12.66
CA ASP A 80 -21.17 23.69 -11.70
C ASP A 80 -20.30 23.98 -10.45
N THR A 81 -19.00 24.14 -10.60
CA THR A 81 -18.14 24.50 -9.46
C THR A 81 -17.21 25.63 -9.86
N ASP A 82 -17.40 26.80 -9.24
CA ASP A 82 -16.55 27.99 -9.36
C ASP A 82 -15.06 27.60 -9.29
N ARG A 83 -14.32 27.66 -10.41
CA ARG A 83 -12.86 27.82 -10.49
C ARG A 83 -12.09 27.25 -9.29
N ASN A 84 -12.29 25.98 -8.94
CA ASN A 84 -11.74 25.40 -7.72
C ASN A 84 -10.96 24.13 -8.00
N ASP A 85 -9.95 23.95 -7.18
CA ASP A 85 -8.97 22.88 -7.09
C ASP A 85 -9.59 21.50 -6.71
N TRP A 86 -10.82 21.24 -7.15
CA TRP A 86 -11.64 20.09 -6.75
C TRP A 86 -11.03 18.76 -7.18
N MET A 87 -10.55 18.68 -8.42
CA MET A 87 -9.94 17.48 -8.97
C MET A 87 -8.66 17.09 -8.24
N SER A 88 -7.79 18.06 -7.93
CA SER A 88 -6.56 17.79 -7.17
C SER A 88 -6.87 17.36 -5.73
N LYS A 89 -7.86 18.00 -5.08
CA LYS A 89 -8.30 17.65 -3.73
C LYS A 89 -8.90 16.24 -3.67
N CYS A 90 -9.69 15.88 -4.67
CA CYS A 90 -10.25 14.53 -4.80
C CYS A 90 -9.16 13.49 -5.05
N MET A 91 -8.20 13.79 -5.92
CA MET A 91 -7.04 12.94 -6.19
C MET A 91 -6.23 12.70 -4.91
N PHE A 92 -5.95 13.75 -4.14
CA PHE A 92 -5.24 13.63 -2.87
C PHE A 92 -5.99 12.75 -1.88
N HIS A 93 -7.29 12.99 -1.68
CA HIS A 93 -8.12 12.16 -0.81
C HIS A 93 -8.17 10.71 -1.28
N TRP A 94 -8.22 10.48 -2.59
CA TRP A 94 -8.20 9.15 -3.17
C TRP A 94 -6.86 8.44 -2.92
N PHE A 95 -5.72 9.10 -3.16
CA PHE A 95 -4.41 8.54 -2.87
C PHE A 95 -4.23 8.21 -1.39
N GLN A 96 -4.64 9.11 -0.49
CA GLN A 96 -4.60 8.85 0.95
C GLN A 96 -5.49 7.66 1.33
N SER A 97 -6.72 7.62 0.83
CA SER A 97 -7.64 6.52 1.12
C SER A 97 -7.11 5.18 0.57
N LYS A 98 -6.48 5.20 -0.60
CA LYS A 98 -5.87 4.01 -1.20
C LYS A 98 -4.63 3.55 -0.44
N ALA A 99 -3.79 4.49 0.01
CA ALA A 99 -2.64 4.18 0.85
C ALA A 99 -3.06 3.58 2.19
N LEU A 100 -4.09 4.15 2.84
CA LEU A 100 -4.67 3.59 4.07
C LEU A 100 -5.23 2.19 3.86
N LEU A 101 -5.95 1.96 2.76
CA LEU A 101 -6.45 0.63 2.42
C LEU A 101 -5.31 -0.38 2.26
N ASN A 102 -4.27 -0.03 1.49
CA ASN A 102 -3.12 -0.91 1.30
C ASN A 102 -2.39 -1.18 2.63
N GLN A 103 -2.25 -0.17 3.49
CA GLN A 103 -1.68 -0.34 4.83
C GLN A 103 -2.52 -1.28 5.70
N TRP A 104 -3.85 -1.17 5.67
CA TRP A 104 -4.72 -2.08 6.40
C TRP A 104 -4.65 -3.51 5.87
N GLU A 105 -4.54 -3.70 4.55
CA GLU A 105 -4.31 -5.02 3.95
C GLU A 105 -2.99 -5.62 4.45
N GLU A 106 -1.90 -4.84 4.43
CA GLU A 106 -0.60 -5.25 4.96
C GLU A 106 -0.65 -5.55 6.48
N GLU A 107 -1.30 -4.70 7.28
CA GLU A 107 -1.45 -4.88 8.72
C GLU A 107 -2.22 -6.18 9.05
N VAL A 108 -3.25 -6.52 8.29
CA VAL A 108 -3.99 -7.78 8.49
C VAL A 108 -3.08 -8.99 8.26
N GLU A 109 -2.27 -8.97 7.21
CA GLU A 109 -1.30 -10.05 6.95
C GLU A 109 -0.23 -10.13 8.05
N LEU A 110 0.30 -8.98 8.50
CA LEU A 110 1.28 -8.91 9.57
C LEU A 110 0.71 -9.42 10.90
N LEU A 111 -0.51 -9.05 11.26
CA LEU A 111 -1.17 -9.51 12.49
C LEU A 111 -1.38 -11.02 12.49
N GLN A 112 -1.72 -11.60 11.34
CA GLN A 112 -1.82 -13.07 11.19
C GLN A 112 -0.46 -13.73 11.40
N CYS A 113 0.59 -13.20 10.77
CA CYS A 113 1.95 -13.70 10.93
C CYS A 113 2.43 -13.57 12.39
N GLU A 114 2.12 -12.45 13.06
CA GLU A 114 2.50 -12.19 14.45
C GLU A 114 1.76 -13.11 15.42
N ALA A 115 0.48 -13.41 15.17
CA ALA A 115 -0.28 -14.39 15.94
C ALA A 115 0.35 -15.79 15.82
N ASP A 116 0.72 -16.21 14.61
CA ASP A 116 1.41 -17.48 14.38
C ASP A 116 2.81 -17.50 15.02
N TRP A 117 3.56 -16.41 14.93
CA TRP A 117 4.86 -16.28 15.59
C TRP A 117 4.74 -16.35 17.10
N THR A 118 3.73 -15.72 17.69
CA THR A 118 3.48 -15.75 19.13
C THR A 118 3.15 -17.17 19.60
N ARG A 119 2.30 -17.89 18.85
CA ARG A 119 2.00 -19.31 19.10
C ARG A 119 3.28 -20.16 19.02
N ASN A 120 4.07 -20.00 17.97
CA ASN A 120 5.33 -20.72 17.78
C ASN A 120 6.34 -20.41 18.88
N TYR A 121 6.40 -19.15 19.33
CA TYR A 121 7.24 -18.72 20.44
C TYR A 121 6.84 -19.42 21.74
N PHE A 122 5.54 -19.45 22.09
CA PHE A 122 5.09 -20.16 23.29
C PHE A 122 5.38 -21.65 23.23
N GLN A 123 5.15 -22.30 22.08
CA GLN A 123 5.48 -23.71 21.90
C GLN A 123 6.99 -23.97 22.08
N HIS A 124 7.83 -23.12 21.48
CA HIS A 124 9.27 -23.19 21.64
C HIS A 124 9.69 -23.01 23.11
N ARG A 125 9.07 -22.07 23.84
CA ARG A 125 9.33 -21.86 25.27
C ARG A 125 8.92 -23.05 26.12
N VAL A 126 7.81 -23.71 25.83
CA VAL A 126 7.41 -24.95 26.50
C VAL A 126 8.47 -26.03 26.31
N ASN A 127 8.94 -26.24 25.08
CA ASN A 127 9.95 -27.25 24.79
C ASN A 127 11.28 -26.92 25.49
N PHE A 128 11.74 -25.67 25.41
CA PHE A 128 12.95 -25.20 26.10
C PHE A 128 12.92 -25.50 27.61
N TRP A 129 11.80 -25.21 28.28
CA TRP A 129 11.70 -25.45 29.71
C TRP A 129 11.54 -26.93 30.07
N LYS A 130 10.98 -27.76 29.17
CA LYS A 130 10.97 -29.22 29.33
C LYS A 130 12.39 -29.79 29.30
N ASP A 131 13.19 -29.36 28.34
CA ASP A 131 14.59 -29.78 28.24
C ASP A 131 15.39 -29.38 29.49
N GLN A 132 15.17 -28.16 29.98
CA GLN A 132 15.77 -27.67 31.24
C GLN A 132 15.30 -28.42 32.48
N GLN A 133 14.03 -28.86 32.51
CA GLN A 133 13.50 -29.69 33.58
C GLN A 133 14.20 -31.06 33.59
N ASP A 134 14.32 -31.71 32.43
CA ASP A 134 14.95 -33.02 32.31
C ASP A 134 16.44 -32.98 32.69
N GLU A 135 17.15 -31.92 32.29
CA GLU A 135 18.53 -31.67 32.68
C GLU A 135 18.66 -31.45 34.21
N ALA A 136 17.77 -30.66 34.81
CA ALA A 136 17.77 -30.43 36.25
C ALA A 136 17.44 -31.68 37.06
N VAL A 137 16.57 -32.56 36.56
CA VAL A 137 16.27 -33.87 37.15
C VAL A 137 17.51 -34.77 37.11
N TRP A 138 18.23 -34.79 35.98
CA TRP A 138 19.48 -35.54 35.85
C TRP A 138 20.57 -35.05 36.82
N LEU A 139 20.71 -33.73 36.96
CA LEU A 139 21.61 -33.07 37.91
C LEU A 139 21.14 -33.14 39.38
N LYS A 140 19.96 -33.73 39.65
CA LYS A 140 19.31 -33.79 40.98
C LYS A 140 19.09 -32.41 41.63
N ASN A 141 18.92 -31.36 40.83
CA ASN A 141 18.57 -30.03 41.32
C ASN A 141 17.04 -29.88 41.38
N THR A 142 16.47 -30.30 42.51
CA THR A 142 15.02 -30.33 42.73
C THR A 142 14.36 -28.96 42.62
N GLY A 143 15.05 -27.88 43.02
CA GLY A 143 14.52 -26.52 42.94
C GLY A 143 14.37 -26.04 41.51
N MET A 144 15.40 -26.25 40.68
CA MET A 144 15.38 -25.87 39.27
C MET A 144 14.36 -26.70 38.48
N ALA A 145 14.24 -28.00 38.76
CA ALA A 145 13.23 -28.86 38.14
C ALA A 145 11.80 -28.38 38.43
N CYS A 146 11.53 -27.95 39.67
CA CYS A 146 10.20 -27.45 40.06
C CYS A 146 9.88 -26.10 39.39
N TYR A 147 10.86 -25.20 39.30
CA TYR A 147 10.70 -23.91 38.61
C TYR A 147 10.47 -24.09 37.10
N ALA A 148 11.27 -24.94 36.44
CA ALA A 148 11.11 -25.25 35.03
C ALA A 148 9.74 -25.86 34.72
N ALA A 149 9.25 -26.78 35.57
CA ALA A 149 7.91 -27.36 35.45
C ALA A 149 6.79 -26.30 35.56
N TRP A 150 6.92 -25.33 36.47
CA TRP A 150 5.98 -24.22 36.58
C TRP A 150 5.99 -23.32 35.34
N GLN A 151 7.18 -23.00 34.82
CA GLN A 151 7.32 -22.23 33.58
C GLN A 151 6.69 -22.95 32.38
N CYS A 152 6.92 -24.26 32.23
CA CYS A 152 6.24 -25.09 31.24
C CYS A 152 4.72 -24.94 31.31
N GLN A 153 4.16 -25.00 32.52
CA GLN A 153 2.72 -24.91 32.72
C GLN A 153 2.16 -23.54 32.33
N ILE A 154 2.88 -22.44 32.62
CA ILE A 154 2.47 -21.08 32.21
C ILE A 154 2.43 -20.97 30.70
N TYR A 155 3.54 -21.29 30.02
CA TYR A 155 3.61 -21.14 28.56
C TYR A 155 2.65 -22.10 27.86
N HIS A 156 2.41 -23.29 28.42
CA HIS A 156 1.39 -24.21 27.89
C HIS A 156 -0.02 -23.62 28.01
N ARG A 157 -0.35 -22.93 29.11
CA ARG A 157 -1.64 -22.23 29.23
C ARG A 157 -1.79 -21.10 28.22
N LEU A 158 -0.72 -20.33 28.00
CA LEU A 158 -0.72 -19.24 27.01
C LEU A 158 -0.83 -19.74 25.56
N TYR A 159 -0.36 -20.95 25.28
CA TYR A 159 -0.52 -21.59 23.97
C TYR A 159 -1.95 -22.09 23.69
N LEU A 160 -2.69 -22.45 24.74
CA LEU A 160 -4.07 -22.99 24.63
C LEU A 160 -5.16 -21.91 24.61
N MET A 161 -4.79 -20.64 24.86
CA MET A 161 -5.69 -19.47 24.80
C MET A 161 -5.82 -18.97 23.37
#